data_AF-A0AAD6BMW9-F1
#
_entry.id   AF-A0AAD6BMW9-F1
#
_cell.length_a   1.000
_cell.length_b   1.000
_cell.length_c   1.000
_cell.angle_alpha   90.00
_cell.angle_beta   90.00
_cell.angle_gamma   90.00
#
_symmetry.space_group_name_H-M   'P 1'
#
loop_
_entity.id
_entity.type
_entity.pdbx_description
1 polymer ?
#
loop_
_entity_poly.entity_id
_entity_poly.type
_entity_poly.pdbx_seq_one_letter_code
_entity_poly.pdbx_strand_id
1 'polypeptide(L)'
;MFFQFGPSIEQQASVMLNIMEEYDWYIFSIVTTYYPGYQDFVNKVRSTIDNSFVGWELEEVFLLDMSLEDGDSKIQNQLKKLQSPVILLYCTKEEASTIFEVAHSVGLTGYGFTWIVPSLVAGDADIIPNVFPTGLISVSYDEWDYNIEARVRDAVAVIATATSTMMLDRGPHTLQKSSCLGTLDKKGSNTGHSKEILK
;
A
#
# COMPACT_ATOMS: atom_id res chain seq x y z
N MET A 1 16.58 4.32 -2.95
CA MET A 1 15.57 4.32 -1.86
C MET A 1 14.59 5.42 -2.18
N PHE A 2 13.30 5.13 -2.08
CA PHE A 2 12.19 6.07 -2.34
C PHE A 2 11.32 6.09 -1.09
N PHE A 3 10.81 7.27 -0.73
CA PHE A 3 9.98 7.48 0.46
C PHE A 3 8.63 8.03 0.04
N GLN A 4 7.58 7.60 0.72
CA GLN A 4 6.20 8.02 0.50
C GLN A 4 5.65 8.65 1.78
N PHE A 5 4.78 9.63 1.63
CA PHE A 5 3.98 10.14 2.74
C PHE A 5 2.71 9.31 2.81
N GLY A 6 2.60 8.49 3.84
CA GLY A 6 1.46 7.61 4.05
C GLY A 6 1.80 6.50 5.05
N PRO A 7 0.77 5.83 5.60
CA PRO A 7 0.96 4.74 6.55
C PRO A 7 1.44 3.47 5.83
N SER A 8 2.26 2.68 6.51
CA SER A 8 2.64 1.36 6.03
C SER A 8 1.45 0.39 6.04
N ILE A 9 1.55 -0.70 5.27
CA ILE A 9 0.56 -1.78 5.26
C ILE A 9 0.31 -2.30 6.69
N GLU A 10 1.39 -2.46 7.47
CA GLU A 10 1.29 -2.97 8.84
C GLU A 10 0.56 -2.02 9.79
N GLN A 11 0.78 -0.71 9.64
CA GLN A 11 0.09 0.30 10.43
C GLN A 11 -1.40 0.31 10.11
N GLN A 12 -1.76 0.26 8.83
CA GLN A 12 -3.17 0.20 8.41
C GLN A 12 -3.87 -1.06 8.93
N ALA A 13 -3.22 -2.23 8.80
CA ALA A 13 -3.76 -3.49 9.34
C ALA A 13 -3.99 -3.42 10.86
N SER A 14 -3.08 -2.77 11.60
CA SER A 14 -3.22 -2.58 13.05
C SER A 14 -4.41 -1.68 13.39
N VAL A 15 -4.62 -0.60 12.64
CA VAL A 15 -5.79 0.29 12.82
C VAL A 15 -7.09 -0.46 12.50
N MET A 16 -7.12 -1.27 11.43
CA MET A 16 -8.28 -2.09 11.08
C MET A 16 -8.66 -3.04 12.23
N LEU A 17 -7.67 -3.70 12.84
CA LEU A 17 -7.90 -4.57 14.00
C LEU A 17 -8.37 -3.79 15.24
N ASN A 18 -7.80 -2.61 15.50
CA ASN A 18 -8.25 -1.77 16.62
C ASN A 18 -9.73 -1.34 16.45
N ILE A 19 -10.15 -1.02 15.22
CA ILE A 19 -11.56 -0.73 14.93
C ILE A 19 -12.42 -1.95 15.29
N MET A 20 -12.01 -3.14 14.85
CA MET A 20 -12.76 -4.37 15.14
C MET A 20 -12.83 -4.68 16.63
N GLU A 21 -11.73 -4.46 17.37
CA GLU A 21 -11.68 -4.66 18.82
C GLU A 21 -12.64 -3.70 19.54
N GLU A 22 -12.68 -2.42 19.14
CA GLU A 22 -13.57 -1.42 19.74
C GLU A 22 -15.07 -1.74 19.58
N TYR A 23 -15.44 -2.45 18.50
CA TYR A 23 -16.83 -2.84 18.21
C TYR A 23 -17.13 -4.32 18.51
N ASP A 24 -16.24 -5.03 19.21
CA ASP A 24 -16.36 -6.46 19.51
C ASP A 24 -16.54 -7.36 18.27
N TRP A 25 -15.94 -6.97 17.14
CA TRP A 25 -15.99 -7.70 15.86
C TRP A 25 -14.89 -8.75 15.76
N TYR A 26 -15.00 -9.82 16.54
CA TYR A 26 -13.93 -10.83 16.64
C TYR A 26 -13.95 -11.89 15.53
N ILE A 27 -15.07 -12.08 14.83
CA ILE A 27 -15.25 -13.08 13.75
C ILE A 27 -15.13 -12.39 12.39
N PHE A 28 -14.13 -12.77 11.59
CA PHE A 28 -13.87 -12.12 10.32
C PHE A 28 -13.17 -13.01 9.28
N SER A 29 -13.21 -12.57 8.02
CA SER A 29 -12.44 -13.17 6.92
C SER A 29 -11.54 -12.13 6.26
N ILE A 30 -10.49 -12.60 5.60
CA ILE A 30 -9.60 -11.76 4.79
C ILE A 30 -9.79 -12.11 3.31
N VAL A 31 -9.93 -11.10 2.46
CA VAL A 31 -9.93 -11.22 1.01
C VAL A 31 -8.78 -10.37 0.47
N THR A 32 -7.91 -10.96 -0.34
CA THR A 32 -6.84 -10.22 -1.02
C THR A 32 -6.74 -10.59 -2.49
N THR A 33 -6.14 -9.70 -3.28
CA THR A 33 -5.65 -10.02 -4.64
C THR A 33 -4.16 -10.33 -4.61
N TYR A 34 -3.55 -10.52 -5.77
CA TYR A 34 -2.10 -10.61 -5.92
C TYR A 34 -1.39 -9.24 -5.92
N TYR A 35 -2.10 -8.16 -5.56
CA TYR A 35 -1.48 -6.84 -5.46
C TYR A 35 -0.29 -6.87 -4.48
N PRO A 36 0.87 -6.26 -4.84
CA PRO A 36 2.05 -6.27 -3.98
C PRO A 36 1.76 -5.85 -2.54
N GLY A 37 2.31 -6.59 -1.58
CA GLY A 37 2.11 -6.36 -0.15
C GLY A 37 0.96 -7.17 0.48
N TYR A 38 0.19 -7.95 -0.29
CA TYR A 38 -0.89 -8.77 0.26
C TYR A 38 -0.39 -9.79 1.32
N GLN A 39 0.81 -10.37 1.11
CA GLN A 39 1.41 -11.29 2.08
C GLN A 39 1.75 -10.57 3.39
N ASP A 40 2.31 -9.37 3.31
CA ASP A 40 2.65 -8.56 4.48
C ASP A 40 1.39 -8.18 5.26
N PHE A 41 0.31 -7.84 4.56
CA PHE A 41 -1.00 -7.58 5.16
C PHE A 41 -1.53 -8.80 5.92
N VAL A 42 -1.61 -9.97 5.26
CA VAL A 42 -2.10 -11.21 5.88
C VAL A 42 -1.21 -11.64 7.06
N ASN A 43 0.11 -11.56 6.89
CA ASN A 43 1.07 -11.93 7.93
C ASN A 43 0.96 -11.02 9.15
N LYS A 44 0.79 -9.71 8.94
CA LYS A 44 0.61 -8.75 10.04
C LYS A 44 -0.67 -9.04 10.81
N VAL A 45 -1.79 -9.29 10.12
CA VAL A 45 -3.06 -9.62 10.77
C VAL A 45 -2.92 -10.90 11.59
N ARG A 46 -2.42 -11.99 10.98
CA ARG A 46 -2.19 -13.28 11.66
C ARG A 46 -1.29 -13.14 12.88
N SER A 47 -0.15 -12.48 12.71
CA SER A 47 0.78 -12.27 13.82
C SER A 47 0.16 -11.44 14.95
N THR A 48 -0.72 -10.50 14.65
CA THR A 48 -1.36 -9.66 15.67
C THR A 48 -2.42 -10.45 16.43
N ILE A 49 -3.26 -11.24 15.75
CA ILE A 49 -4.30 -12.06 16.41
C ILE A 49 -3.71 -13.20 17.23
N ASP A 50 -2.63 -13.85 16.75
CA ASP A 50 -1.97 -14.97 17.45
C ASP A 50 -1.27 -14.52 18.74
N ASN A 51 -0.82 -13.27 18.80
CA ASN A 51 -0.15 -12.69 19.97
C ASN A 51 -1.10 -11.89 20.87
N SER A 52 -2.41 -11.95 20.62
CA SER A 52 -3.43 -11.23 21.38
C SER A 52 -4.26 -12.18 22.25
N PHE A 53 -4.80 -11.66 23.36
CA PHE A 53 -5.71 -12.39 24.24
C PHE A 53 -7.19 -12.20 23.87
N VAL A 54 -7.47 -11.51 22.77
CA VAL A 54 -8.81 -10.98 22.40
C VAL A 54 -9.76 -12.04 21.80
N GLY A 55 -9.34 -13.30 21.65
CA GLY A 55 -10.27 -14.37 21.20
C GLY A 55 -10.74 -14.21 19.75
N TRP A 56 -9.86 -13.72 18.88
CA TRP A 56 -10.12 -13.56 17.45
C TRP A 56 -10.45 -14.90 16.76
N GLU A 57 -11.41 -14.85 15.84
CA GLU A 57 -11.80 -15.97 14.97
C GLU A 57 -11.65 -15.56 13.50
N LEU A 58 -10.47 -15.86 12.93
CA LEU A 58 -10.23 -15.73 11.49
C LEU A 58 -10.78 -16.98 10.77
N GLU A 59 -11.90 -16.83 10.04
CA GLU A 59 -12.56 -17.97 9.38
C GLU A 59 -11.78 -18.45 8.14
N GLU A 60 -11.59 -17.58 7.15
CA GLU A 60 -10.91 -17.95 5.90
C GLU A 60 -10.12 -16.77 5.30
N VAL A 61 -9.08 -17.11 4.53
CA VAL A 61 -8.28 -16.15 3.75
C VAL A 61 -8.43 -16.48 2.27
N PHE A 62 -9.11 -15.60 1.54
CA PHE A 62 -9.36 -15.74 0.12
C PHE A 62 -8.31 -14.98 -0.68
N LEU A 63 -7.65 -15.67 -1.60
CA LEU A 63 -6.78 -15.06 -2.61
C LEU A 63 -7.50 -15.10 -3.96
N LEU A 64 -7.81 -13.92 -4.48
CA LEU A 64 -8.51 -13.72 -5.73
C LEU A 64 -7.51 -13.43 -6.86
N ASP A 65 -7.72 -14.10 -7.99
CA ASP A 65 -6.92 -13.93 -9.20
C ASP A 65 -7.65 -13.02 -10.18
N MET A 66 -7.18 -11.78 -10.31
CA MET A 66 -7.78 -10.74 -11.17
C MET A 66 -7.26 -10.79 -12.62
N SER A 67 -6.36 -11.72 -12.97
CA SER A 67 -5.66 -11.73 -14.26
C SER A 67 -6.38 -12.50 -15.38
N LEU A 68 -7.48 -13.18 -15.07
CA LEU A 68 -8.15 -14.10 -15.99
C LEU A 68 -9.43 -13.50 -16.59
N GLU A 69 -9.59 -13.60 -17.91
CA GLU A 69 -10.79 -13.13 -18.63
C GLU A 69 -12.10 -13.85 -18.24
N ASP A 70 -12.00 -15.04 -17.62
CA ASP A 70 -13.14 -15.81 -17.06
C ASP A 70 -13.24 -15.64 -15.52
N GLY A 71 -12.64 -14.56 -15.00
CA GLY A 71 -12.38 -14.31 -13.57
C GLY A 71 -13.65 -14.17 -12.72
N ASP A 72 -14.72 -13.59 -13.26
CA ASP A 72 -15.92 -13.24 -12.50
C ASP A 72 -16.60 -14.47 -11.89
N SER A 73 -16.72 -15.57 -12.63
CA SER A 73 -17.35 -16.80 -12.14
C SER A 73 -16.54 -17.46 -11.02
N LYS A 74 -15.21 -17.42 -11.13
CA LYS A 74 -14.28 -17.95 -10.13
C LYS A 74 -14.28 -17.10 -8.87
N ILE A 75 -14.22 -15.76 -9.02
CA ILE A 75 -14.36 -14.80 -7.93
C ILE A 75 -15.71 -15.01 -7.23
N GLN A 76 -16.79 -15.11 -7.98
CA GLN A 76 -18.13 -15.34 -7.45
C GLN A 76 -18.20 -16.63 -6.61
N ASN A 77 -17.61 -17.73 -7.10
CA ASN A 77 -17.59 -19.00 -6.37
C ASN A 77 -16.74 -18.95 -5.10
N GLN A 78 -15.65 -18.16 -5.08
CA GLN A 78 -14.86 -17.94 -3.87
C GLN A 78 -15.63 -17.05 -2.89
N LEU A 79 -16.20 -15.94 -3.34
CA LEU A 79 -16.95 -15.02 -2.48
C LEU A 79 -18.18 -15.67 -1.84
N LYS A 80 -18.89 -16.58 -2.53
CA LYS A 80 -20.03 -17.33 -1.95
C LYS A 80 -19.68 -18.15 -0.71
N LYS A 81 -18.40 -18.44 -0.46
CA LYS A 81 -17.95 -19.15 0.74
C LYS A 81 -17.81 -18.24 1.95
N LEU A 82 -17.78 -16.92 1.77
CA LEU A 82 -17.74 -15.96 2.87
C LEU A 82 -19.00 -16.08 3.70
N GLN A 83 -18.83 -16.30 5.00
CA GLN A 83 -19.91 -16.33 5.99
C GLN A 83 -19.69 -15.28 7.10
N SER A 84 -18.48 -14.73 7.21
CA SER A 84 -18.13 -13.81 8.28
C SER A 84 -18.88 -12.47 8.17
N PRO A 85 -19.30 -11.88 9.29
CA PRO A 85 -19.96 -10.57 9.29
C PRO A 85 -19.00 -9.43 8.96
N VAL A 86 -17.70 -9.59 9.21
CA VAL A 86 -16.66 -8.60 8.91
C VAL A 86 -15.66 -9.16 7.91
N ILE A 87 -15.34 -8.37 6.88
CA ILE A 87 -14.46 -8.76 5.79
C ILE A 87 -13.39 -7.69 5.61
N LEU A 88 -12.13 -8.10 5.75
CA LEU A 88 -10.97 -7.25 5.47
C LEU A 88 -10.56 -7.46 4.01
N LEU A 89 -10.60 -6.40 3.20
CA LEU A 89 -10.25 -6.49 1.78
C LEU A 89 -8.96 -5.71 1.47
N TYR A 90 -7.96 -6.37 0.89
CA TYR A 90 -6.71 -5.77 0.42
C TYR A 90 -6.53 -5.98 -1.09
N CYS A 91 -6.65 -4.91 -1.87
CA CYS A 91 -6.49 -4.90 -3.33
C CYS A 91 -6.31 -3.45 -3.82
N THR A 92 -6.24 -3.22 -5.14
CA THR A 92 -6.34 -1.86 -5.68
C THR A 92 -7.78 -1.35 -5.72
N LYS A 93 -7.97 -0.04 -5.96
CA LYS A 93 -9.29 0.57 -6.15
C LYS A 93 -10.01 0.03 -7.39
N GLU A 94 -9.28 -0.26 -8.46
CA GLU A 94 -9.81 -0.85 -9.69
C GLU A 94 -10.26 -2.29 -9.44
N GLU A 95 -9.42 -3.11 -8.79
CA GLU A 95 -9.76 -4.49 -8.44
C GLU A 95 -10.95 -4.54 -7.47
N ALA A 96 -10.99 -3.62 -6.49
CA ALA A 96 -12.09 -3.50 -5.54
C ALA A 96 -13.42 -3.25 -6.26
N SER A 97 -13.41 -2.45 -7.34
CA SER A 97 -14.62 -2.15 -8.10
C SER A 97 -15.23 -3.42 -8.69
N THR A 98 -14.40 -4.27 -9.31
CA THR A 98 -14.84 -5.58 -9.83
C THR A 98 -15.29 -6.51 -8.70
N ILE A 99 -14.52 -6.58 -7.60
CA ILE A 99 -14.86 -7.43 -6.46
C ILE A 99 -16.21 -7.03 -5.85
N PHE A 100 -16.47 -5.73 -5.66
CA PHE A 100 -17.71 -5.25 -5.09
C PHE A 100 -18.91 -5.44 -6.03
N GLU A 101 -18.72 -5.33 -7.34
CA GLU A 101 -19.75 -5.66 -8.32
C GLU A 101 -20.17 -7.14 -8.20
N VAL A 102 -19.20 -8.06 -8.13
CA VAL A 102 -19.49 -9.48 -7.91
C VAL A 102 -20.09 -9.72 -6.52
N ALA A 103 -19.54 -9.12 -5.46
CA ALA A 103 -20.03 -9.24 -4.09
C ALA A 103 -21.49 -8.77 -3.95
N HIS A 104 -21.87 -7.72 -4.68
CA HIS A 104 -23.24 -7.25 -4.76
C HIS A 104 -24.17 -8.29 -5.39
N SER A 105 -23.75 -8.92 -6.49
CA SER A 105 -24.54 -9.98 -7.15
C SER A 105 -24.80 -11.21 -6.27
N VAL A 106 -23.94 -11.47 -5.28
CA VAL A 106 -24.08 -12.59 -4.33
C VAL A 106 -24.61 -12.18 -2.95
N GLY A 107 -25.00 -10.91 -2.78
CA GLY A 107 -25.65 -10.42 -1.56
C GLY A 107 -24.72 -10.15 -0.38
N LEU A 108 -23.41 -10.00 -0.62
CA LEU A 108 -22.40 -9.77 0.43
C LEU A 108 -22.14 -8.29 0.74
N THR A 109 -22.92 -7.37 0.16
CA THR A 109 -22.77 -5.91 0.34
C THR A 109 -23.93 -5.28 1.12
N GLY A 110 -24.90 -6.08 1.55
CA GLY A 110 -26.05 -5.63 2.33
C GLY A 110 -25.77 -5.56 3.82
N TYR A 111 -26.82 -5.24 4.59
CA TYR A 111 -26.78 -5.30 6.05
C TYR A 111 -26.40 -6.70 6.54
N GLY A 112 -25.53 -6.76 7.55
CA GLY A 112 -24.96 -8.01 8.06
C GLY A 112 -23.52 -8.26 7.59
N PHE A 113 -23.06 -7.56 6.56
CA PHE A 113 -21.68 -7.58 6.10
C PHE A 113 -21.04 -6.20 6.22
N THR A 114 -19.89 -6.13 6.88
CA THR A 114 -19.09 -4.92 7.02
C THR A 114 -17.76 -5.13 6.32
N TRP A 115 -17.50 -4.31 5.31
CA TRP A 115 -16.22 -4.33 4.59
C TRP A 115 -15.30 -3.25 5.14
N ILE A 116 -14.07 -3.64 5.46
CA ILE A 116 -13.02 -2.73 5.92
C ILE A 116 -11.84 -2.80 4.93
N VAL A 117 -11.42 -1.66 4.42
CA VAL A 117 -10.39 -1.56 3.38
C VAL A 117 -9.27 -0.59 3.73
N PRO A 118 -8.03 -0.81 3.24
CA PRO A 118 -6.94 0.14 3.41
C PRO A 118 -7.15 1.41 2.57
N SER A 119 -6.28 2.40 2.79
CA SER A 119 -6.32 3.70 2.12
C SER A 119 -6.20 3.59 0.60
N LEU A 120 -5.50 2.56 0.12
CA LEU A 120 -5.29 2.30 -1.31
C LEU A 120 -6.62 2.05 -2.06
N VAL A 121 -7.60 1.42 -1.40
CA VAL A 121 -8.89 1.10 -2.02
C VAL A 121 -9.80 2.32 -2.04
N ALA A 122 -9.82 3.11 -0.96
CA ALA A 122 -10.54 4.38 -0.96
C ALA A 122 -9.94 5.35 -1.99
N GLY A 123 -8.61 5.47 -2.02
CA GLY A 123 -7.89 6.40 -2.88
C GLY A 123 -8.39 7.83 -2.67
N ASP A 124 -8.71 8.51 -3.76
CA ASP A 124 -9.38 9.81 -3.74
C ASP A 124 -10.82 9.69 -3.20
N ALA A 125 -11.07 10.35 -2.06
CA ALA A 125 -12.36 10.36 -1.38
C ALA A 125 -13.44 11.17 -2.12
N ASP A 126 -13.07 12.05 -3.06
CA ASP A 126 -14.02 12.82 -3.87
C ASP A 126 -14.55 12.00 -5.06
N ILE A 127 -13.83 10.94 -5.47
CA ILE A 127 -14.17 10.08 -6.61
C ILE A 127 -14.50 8.68 -6.11
N ILE A 128 -15.76 8.45 -5.74
CA ILE A 128 -16.22 7.16 -5.22
C ILE A 128 -16.92 6.37 -6.35
N PRO A 129 -16.46 5.16 -6.71
CA PRO A 129 -17.16 4.31 -7.66
C PRO A 129 -18.56 3.93 -7.16
N ASN A 130 -19.57 3.97 -8.05
CA ASN A 130 -20.97 3.67 -7.69
C ASN A 130 -21.19 2.23 -7.17
N VAL A 131 -20.25 1.33 -7.45
CA VAL A 131 -20.30 -0.07 -7.00
C VAL A 131 -19.85 -0.25 -5.55
N PHE A 132 -19.25 0.77 -4.93
CA PHE A 132 -18.79 0.69 -3.55
C PHE A 132 -20.01 0.65 -2.61
N PRO A 133 -20.06 -0.32 -1.68
CA PRO A 133 -21.22 -0.48 -0.84
C PRO A 133 -21.36 0.66 0.17
N THR A 134 -22.61 1.03 0.45
CA THR A 134 -22.90 1.94 1.57
C THR A 134 -22.51 1.26 2.88
N GLY A 135 -21.79 1.97 3.75
CA GLY A 135 -21.26 1.40 4.99
C GLY A 135 -19.84 0.81 4.87
N LEU A 136 -19.17 0.98 3.73
CA LEU A 136 -17.75 0.67 3.58
C LEU A 136 -16.91 1.51 4.56
N ILE A 137 -16.05 0.84 5.34
CA ILE A 137 -15.11 1.49 6.26
C ILE A 137 -13.74 1.50 5.58
N SER A 138 -13.06 2.64 5.56
CA SER A 138 -11.67 2.72 5.10
C SER A 138 -10.78 3.42 6.12
N VAL A 139 -9.55 2.92 6.23
CA VAL A 139 -8.47 3.62 6.94
C VAL A 139 -7.75 4.49 5.93
N SER A 140 -8.01 5.80 5.92
CA SER A 140 -7.34 6.76 5.04
C SER A 140 -6.25 7.56 5.77
N TYR A 141 -5.28 8.03 5.00
CA TYR A 141 -4.36 9.05 5.48
C TYR A 141 -5.07 10.40 5.50
N ASP A 142 -4.78 11.22 6.50
CA ASP A 142 -5.41 12.52 6.66
C ASP A 142 -5.01 13.46 5.51
N GLU A 143 -5.94 13.68 4.59
CA GLU A 143 -5.78 14.62 3.48
C GLU A 143 -6.44 15.97 3.74
N TRP A 144 -7.28 16.07 4.78
CA TRP A 144 -8.06 17.27 5.06
C TRP A 144 -7.23 18.30 5.81
N ASP A 145 -6.54 17.88 6.88
CA ASP A 145 -5.71 18.81 7.66
C ASP A 145 -4.27 18.89 7.12
N TYR A 146 -3.80 17.85 6.42
CA TYR A 146 -2.47 17.80 5.82
C TYR A 146 -2.48 18.03 4.31
N ASN A 147 -2.74 19.29 3.94
CA ASN A 147 -2.86 19.73 2.54
C ASN A 147 -1.55 19.67 1.73
N ILE A 148 -1.65 19.89 0.41
CA ILE A 148 -0.52 19.83 -0.52
C ILE A 148 0.59 20.85 -0.21
N GLU A 149 0.25 22.06 0.24
CA GLU A 149 1.24 23.09 0.56
C GLU A 149 2.11 22.66 1.75
N ALA A 150 1.48 22.10 2.79
CA ALA A 150 2.19 21.54 3.93
C ALA A 150 3.05 20.33 3.53
N ARG A 151 2.51 19.41 2.71
CA ARG A 151 3.25 18.25 2.19
C ARG A 151 4.51 18.66 1.42
N VAL A 152 4.41 19.63 0.53
CA VAL A 152 5.55 20.13 -0.27
C VAL A 152 6.58 20.80 0.62
N ARG A 153 6.14 21.67 1.55
CA ARG A 153 7.03 22.34 2.51
C ARG A 153 7.84 21.32 3.33
N ASP A 154 7.17 20.31 3.85
CA ASP A 154 7.81 19.31 4.70
C ASP A 154 8.75 18.40 3.90
N ALA A 155 8.38 18.03 2.66
CA ALA A 155 9.25 17.28 1.75
C ALA A 155 10.54 18.06 1.43
N VAL A 156 10.43 19.36 1.14
CA VAL A 156 11.60 20.25 0.93
C VAL A 156 12.45 20.30 2.20
N ALA A 157 11.84 20.43 3.37
CA ALA A 157 12.55 20.46 4.64
C ALA A 157 13.33 19.16 4.90
N VAL A 158 12.72 17.99 4.62
CA VAL A 158 13.39 16.67 4.75
C VAL A 158 14.61 16.59 3.83
N ILE A 159 14.47 16.95 2.55
CA ILE A 159 15.57 16.90 1.58
C ILE A 159 16.69 17.88 1.95
N ALA A 160 16.34 19.13 2.29
CA ALA A 160 17.31 20.15 2.66
C ALA A 160 18.09 19.78 3.93
N THR A 161 17.39 19.27 4.94
CA THR A 161 18.00 18.82 6.20
C THR A 161 18.91 17.62 5.97
N ALA A 162 18.46 16.60 5.23
CA ALA A 162 19.28 15.43 4.90
C ALA A 162 20.54 15.84 4.11
N THR A 163 20.39 16.76 3.15
CA THR A 163 21.52 17.27 2.36
C THR A 163 22.51 18.04 3.24
N SER A 164 22.01 18.95 4.09
CA SER A 164 22.85 19.73 5.01
C SER A 164 23.64 18.81 5.94
N THR A 165 22.98 17.82 6.55
CA THR A 165 23.64 16.83 7.43
C THR A 165 24.68 16.01 6.67
N MET A 166 24.37 15.55 5.46
CA MET A 166 25.32 14.81 4.63
C MET A 166 26.54 15.67 4.24
N MET A 167 26.35 16.95 3.92
CA MET A 167 27.44 17.86 3.59
C MET A 167 28.37 18.12 4.78
N LEU A 168 27.80 18.24 5.99
CA LEU A 168 28.56 18.41 7.22
C LEU A 168 29.36 17.16 7.58
N ASP A 169 28.79 15.97 7.38
CA ASP A 169 29.42 14.68 7.73
C ASP A 169 30.47 14.21 6.70
N ARG A 170 30.16 14.36 5.40
CA ARG A 170 30.94 13.76 4.30
C ARG A 170 31.60 14.77 3.36
N GLY A 171 31.42 16.07 3.60
CA GLY A 171 31.87 17.13 2.72
C GLY A 171 31.02 17.30 1.46
N PRO A 172 31.38 18.23 0.56
CA PRO A 172 30.55 18.64 -0.58
C PRO A 172 30.51 17.62 -1.74
N HIS A 173 30.99 16.38 -1.55
CA HIS A 173 31.03 15.36 -2.60
C HIS A 173 29.70 14.61 -2.70
N THR A 174 28.66 15.30 -3.17
CA THR A 174 27.38 14.68 -3.52
C THR A 174 27.34 14.44 -5.03
N LEU A 175 27.35 13.17 -5.44
CA LEU A 175 27.29 12.77 -6.85
C LEU A 175 25.91 13.12 -7.45
N GLN A 176 25.77 14.33 -8.00
CA GLN A 176 24.68 14.60 -8.94
C GLN A 176 24.90 13.74 -10.19
N LYS A 177 23.90 12.92 -10.52
CA LYS A 177 23.91 12.21 -11.81
C LYS A 177 23.71 13.25 -12.92
N SER A 178 24.69 13.38 -13.80
CA SER A 178 24.65 14.29 -14.95
C SER A 178 23.81 13.78 -16.12
N SER A 179 23.41 12.51 -16.09
CA SER A 179 22.60 11.86 -17.13
C SER A 179 21.81 10.68 -16.60
N CYS A 180 20.58 10.51 -17.11
CA CYS A 180 19.75 9.33 -16.88
C CYS A 180 20.20 8.11 -17.70
N LEU A 181 21.04 8.31 -18.72
CA LEU A 181 21.54 7.27 -19.63
C LEU A 181 22.81 6.56 -19.11
N GLY A 182 23.31 6.94 -17.93
CA GLY A 182 24.53 6.37 -17.32
C GLY A 182 25.79 7.19 -17.59
N THR A 183 26.82 6.96 -16.77
CA THR A 183 28.14 7.56 -16.92
C THR A 183 28.89 6.90 -18.07
N LEU A 184 29.36 7.69 -19.04
CA LEU A 184 30.38 7.24 -20.01
C LEU A 184 31.58 6.67 -19.24
N ASP A 185 31.87 5.39 -19.43
CA ASP A 185 33.08 4.74 -18.95
C ASP A 185 34.29 5.56 -19.41
N LYS A 186 34.93 6.29 -18.49
CA LYS A 186 36.29 6.80 -18.71
C LYS A 186 37.24 5.59 -18.73
N LYS A 187 37.33 4.92 -19.88
CA LYS A 187 38.49 4.09 -20.20
C LYS A 187 39.70 5.02 -20.22
N GLY A 188 40.59 4.84 -19.26
CA GLY A 188 41.85 5.60 -19.19
C GLY A 188 42.65 5.42 -20.48
N SER A 189 42.92 6.51 -21.19
CA SER A 189 44.04 6.55 -22.13
C SER A 189 45.29 6.88 -21.34
N ASN A 190 46.00 5.84 -20.94
CA ASN A 190 47.42 5.93 -20.66
C ASN A 190 48.11 6.23 -22.00
N THR A 191 48.45 7.49 -22.29
CA THR A 191 49.42 7.83 -23.34
C THR A 191 50.65 8.39 -22.68
N GLY A 192 51.72 7.59 -22.78
CA GLY A 192 53.01 7.84 -22.17
C GLY A 192 53.74 9.06 -22.71
N HIS A 193 54.65 9.52 -21.87
CA HIS A 193 55.81 10.36 -22.15
C HIS A 193 56.28 10.45 -23.62
N SER A 194 56.48 11.67 -24.10
CA SER A 194 57.66 12.02 -24.88
C SER A 194 58.09 13.44 -24.56
N LYS A 195 59.35 13.54 -24.12
CA LYS A 195 60.09 14.77 -23.87
C LYS A 195 60.34 15.46 -25.21
N GLU A 196 60.10 16.77 -25.30
CA GLU A 196 61.03 17.69 -25.96
C GLU A 196 60.96 19.05 -25.26
N ILE A 197 62.10 19.43 -24.69
CA ILE A 197 62.41 20.76 -24.17
C ILE A 197 63.10 21.49 -25.33
N LEU A 198 62.59 22.66 -25.70
CA LEU A 198 63.30 23.63 -26.54
C LEU A 198 63.48 24.92 -25.74
N LYS A 199 64.58 24.99 -24.98
CA LYS A 199 65.61 26.02 -25.09
C LYS A 199 66.84 25.65 -24.29
#